data_AF-A0A939WYU7-F1
#
_entry.id   AF-A0A939WYU7-F1
#
_cell.length_a   1.000
_cell.length_b   1.000
_cell.length_c   1.000
_cell.angle_alpha   90.00
_cell.angle_beta   90.00
_cell.angle_gamma   90.00
#
_symmetry.space_group_name_H-M   'P 1'
#
loop_
_entity.id
_entity.type
_entity.pdbx_description
1 polymer ?
#
loop_
_entity_poly.entity_id
_entity_poly.type
_entity_poly.pdbx_seq_one_letter_code
_entity_poly.pdbx_strand_id
1 'polypeptide(L)'
;MRVFFLVLLLILNVYAEAKSSGSSRSRSQGKKQKTTVVEKKTAPKSVDKSTSVEKSKTTPISTTYDAVAEPGKDDVVRDTIVDTVYVVMPDTTKLKSKTKNYNIPLPHQTAFLGKGLSVGIGAGLFKASDDCDCLGVWQGQLEYHYSDFITGGLDVRFFGGTLDRDVMLMYQRYRLNVRVHKAFSWVDFYASALLGLETTDLSEFRKEIYDGVHKKHDVADSNKVAKNDDADSSDDTSEDSDDDFDKIRDKENNCEKMFALDGFTLGFEVGMGVKPFRYLGFMGNASYEFNFSWAQLVSFSPGIALNLQEIWPWAGKNLRSTWISFEVVFQRYFNRNVKEWALAGFVGIQFGI
;
A
#
# COMPACT_ATOMS: atom_id res chain seq x y z
N MET A 1 19.54 -9.97 0.63
CA MET A 1 19.96 -8.97 1.65
C MET A 1 20.11 -7.54 1.12
N ARG A 2 20.73 -7.27 -0.04
CA ARG A 2 20.92 -5.89 -0.55
C ARG A 2 19.63 -5.10 -0.83
N VAL A 3 18.55 -5.76 -1.27
CA VAL A 3 17.25 -5.10 -1.55
C VAL A 3 16.54 -4.68 -0.25
N PHE A 4 16.55 -5.54 0.78
CA PHE A 4 16.04 -5.18 2.11
C PHE A 4 16.76 -3.97 2.70
N PHE A 5 18.08 -3.88 2.49
CA PHE A 5 18.88 -2.74 2.93
C PHE A 5 18.50 -1.44 2.20
N LEU A 6 18.19 -1.51 0.90
CA LEU A 6 17.74 -0.35 0.11
C LEU A 6 16.32 0.10 0.51
N VAL A 7 15.40 -0.82 0.77
CA VAL A 7 14.06 -0.50 1.28
C VAL A 7 14.14 0.12 2.67
N LEU A 8 14.97 -0.43 3.56
CA LEU A 8 15.21 0.14 4.89
C LEU A 8 15.81 1.55 4.80
N LEU A 9 16.78 1.77 3.90
CA LEU A 9 17.36 3.10 3.67
C LEU A 9 16.35 4.11 3.11
N LEU A 10 15.44 3.67 2.24
CA LEU A 10 14.35 4.51 1.73
C LEU A 10 13.39 4.93 2.85
N ILE A 11 12.98 3.98 3.70
CA ILE A 11 12.13 4.25 4.86
C ILE A 11 12.82 5.22 5.83
N LEU A 12 14.11 5.02 6.11
CA LEU A 12 14.88 5.90 6.99
C LEU A 12 15.08 7.31 6.41
N ASN A 13 15.29 7.43 5.09
CA ASN A 13 15.39 8.75 4.44
C ASN A 13 14.06 9.51 4.48
N VAL A 14 12.94 8.85 4.20
CA VAL A 14 11.60 9.47 4.30
C VAL A 14 11.33 9.91 5.74
N TYR A 15 11.71 9.10 6.73
CA TYR A 15 11.56 9.45 8.15
C TYR A 15 12.44 10.65 8.56
N ALA A 16 13.68 10.73 8.06
CA ALA A 16 14.59 11.84 8.33
C ALA A 16 14.08 13.16 7.70
N GLU A 17 13.53 13.10 6.50
CA GLU A 17 13.01 14.28 5.79
C GLU A 17 11.70 14.79 6.42
N ALA A 18 10.82 13.89 6.88
CA ALA A 18 9.63 14.25 7.65
C ALA A 18 9.96 14.94 8.99
N LYS A 19 11.06 14.55 9.65
CA LYS A 19 11.53 15.20 10.88
C LYS A 19 12.17 16.57 10.62
N SER A 20 12.75 16.77 9.44
CA SER A 20 13.39 18.02 9.01
C SER A 20 12.40 19.12 8.62
N SER A 21 11.19 18.78 8.18
CA SER A 21 10.22 19.76 7.67
C SER A 21 9.38 20.45 8.77
N GLY A 22 9.41 19.96 10.01
CA GLY A 22 8.62 20.48 11.13
C GLY A 22 9.17 21.72 11.85
N SER A 23 10.35 22.24 11.51
CA SER A 23 11.03 23.28 12.32
C SER A 23 11.07 24.70 11.72
N SER A 24 10.38 24.97 10.61
CA SER A 24 10.55 26.25 9.90
C SER A 24 9.22 26.99 9.72
N ARG A 25 8.67 27.55 10.80
CA ARG A 25 7.62 28.57 10.72
C ARG A 25 8.12 29.93 11.23
N SER A 26 8.17 30.85 10.27
CA SER A 26 7.99 32.31 10.36
C SER A 26 9.05 33.20 11.03
N ARG A 27 9.65 34.07 10.20
CA ARG A 27 9.61 35.53 10.45
C ARG A 27 9.77 36.29 9.14
N SER A 28 8.66 36.61 8.46
CA SER A 28 8.70 37.64 7.41
C SER A 28 8.69 39.01 8.10
N GLN A 29 9.81 39.72 8.01
CA GLN A 29 9.82 41.17 8.17
C GLN A 29 10.08 41.78 6.81
N GLY A 30 9.14 42.62 6.38
CA GLY A 30 9.27 43.38 5.15
C GLY A 30 10.50 44.28 5.18
N LYS A 31 11.31 44.20 4.12
CA LYS A 31 12.24 45.27 3.74
C LYS A 31 12.20 45.47 2.24
N LYS A 32 11.73 46.66 1.87
CA LYS A 32 11.86 47.27 0.55
C LYS A 32 13.30 47.12 0.04
N GLN A 33 13.48 46.61 -1.18
CA GLN A 33 14.73 46.83 -1.89
C GLN A 33 14.51 47.12 -3.37
N LYS A 34 15.29 48.13 -3.79
CA LYS A 34 15.33 48.84 -5.06
C LYS A 34 15.71 47.93 -6.22
N THR A 35 14.99 48.11 -7.32
CA THR A 35 15.33 47.69 -8.68
C THR A 35 16.70 48.23 -9.08
N THR A 36 17.60 47.35 -9.51
CA THR A 36 18.75 47.71 -10.35
C THR A 36 18.88 46.71 -11.49
N VAL A 37 18.80 47.27 -12.69
CA VAL A 37 18.94 46.62 -14.00
C VAL A 37 20.43 46.44 -14.28
N VAL A 38 20.88 45.22 -14.58
CA VAL A 38 22.13 44.99 -15.34
C VAL A 38 21.96 43.77 -16.24
N GLU A 39 22.02 44.04 -17.56
CA GLU A 39 22.21 43.07 -18.63
C GLU A 39 23.53 42.30 -18.48
N LYS A 40 23.53 41.00 -18.82
CA LYS A 40 24.66 40.43 -19.56
C LYS A 40 24.28 39.20 -20.38
N LYS A 41 24.42 39.36 -21.70
CA LYS A 41 24.57 38.32 -22.73
C LYS A 41 25.70 37.34 -22.36
N THR A 42 25.61 36.08 -22.79
CA THR A 42 26.45 35.46 -23.85
C THR A 42 25.97 34.01 -24.10
N ALA A 43 25.93 33.62 -25.39
CA ALA A 43 25.55 32.30 -25.90
C ALA A 43 26.81 31.40 -26.12
N PRO A 44 26.79 30.37 -27.00
CA PRO A 44 26.68 28.96 -26.66
C PRO A 44 27.94 28.14 -27.00
N LYS A 45 28.00 26.87 -26.58
CA LYS A 45 28.91 25.87 -27.17
C LYS A 45 28.25 24.51 -27.33
N SER A 46 28.76 23.83 -28.35
CA SER A 46 28.21 22.80 -29.22
C SER A 46 28.97 21.47 -29.09
N VAL A 47 28.47 20.42 -29.79
CA VAL A 47 29.25 19.28 -30.38
C VAL A 47 29.62 18.17 -29.33
N ASP A 48 29.51 16.85 -29.54
CA ASP A 48 29.42 16.01 -30.75
C ASP A 48 28.78 14.61 -30.54
N LYS A 49 28.50 13.97 -31.68
CA LYS A 49 28.11 12.57 -31.95
C LYS A 49 29.07 11.50 -31.38
N SER A 50 28.57 10.27 -31.15
CA SER A 50 29.02 9.10 -31.93
C SER A 50 28.23 7.81 -31.63
N THR A 51 28.08 7.07 -32.73
CA THR A 51 27.39 5.81 -32.97
C THR A 51 28.34 4.64 -32.74
N SER A 52 27.85 3.50 -32.24
CA SER A 52 28.29 2.20 -32.78
C SER A 52 27.26 1.09 -32.55
N VAL A 53 27.13 0.29 -33.60
CA VAL A 53 26.26 -0.86 -33.82
C VAL A 53 27.14 -2.10 -33.71
N GLU A 54 26.69 -3.16 -33.05
CA GLU A 54 27.25 -4.49 -33.30
C GLU A 54 26.15 -5.56 -33.31
N LYS A 55 25.99 -6.15 -34.50
CA LYS A 55 25.23 -7.37 -34.78
C LYS A 55 26.21 -8.53 -34.68
N SER A 56 25.84 -9.62 -34.01
CA SER A 56 26.41 -10.94 -34.31
C SER A 56 25.29 -11.96 -34.47
N LYS A 57 25.38 -12.69 -35.58
CA LYS A 57 24.48 -13.73 -36.08
C LYS A 57 25.37 -14.93 -36.34
N THR A 58 25.04 -16.10 -35.82
CA THR A 58 25.65 -17.36 -36.27
C THR A 58 24.64 -18.51 -36.14
N THR A 59 24.55 -19.25 -37.23
CA THR A 59 23.60 -20.30 -37.62
C THR A 59 24.04 -21.69 -37.13
N PRO A 60 23.18 -22.72 -37.24
CA PRO A 60 23.35 -24.03 -36.61
C PRO A 60 24.09 -25.06 -37.48
N ILE A 61 24.61 -26.09 -36.81
CA ILE A 61 25.30 -27.26 -37.39
C ILE A 61 24.26 -28.32 -37.77
N SER A 62 24.25 -28.72 -39.04
CA SER A 62 23.55 -29.89 -39.58
C SER A 62 24.56 -31.02 -39.74
N THR A 63 24.24 -32.23 -39.26
CA THR A 63 25.01 -33.45 -39.52
C THR A 63 24.20 -34.35 -40.44
N THR A 64 24.74 -34.57 -41.64
CA THR A 64 24.26 -35.52 -42.64
C THR A 64 25.07 -36.81 -42.47
N TYR A 65 24.41 -37.96 -42.38
CA TYR A 65 25.06 -39.27 -42.55
C TYR A 65 24.55 -39.86 -43.86
N ASP A 66 25.49 -40.17 -44.76
CA ASP A 66 25.26 -40.87 -46.02
C ASP A 66 26.05 -42.17 -46.06
N ALA A 67 25.48 -43.12 -46.81
CA ALA A 67 26.06 -44.32 -47.41
C ALA A 67 26.22 -45.55 -46.48
N VAL A 68 26.05 -46.80 -46.90
CA VAL A 68 26.25 -47.46 -48.20
C VAL A 68 25.34 -48.71 -48.29
N ALA A 69 24.89 -49.05 -49.50
CA ALA A 69 24.19 -50.29 -49.83
C ALA A 69 25.13 -51.34 -50.49
N GLU A 70 24.96 -52.61 -50.07
CA GLU A 70 25.08 -53.91 -50.80
C GLU A 70 26.40 -54.34 -51.50
N PRO A 71 26.54 -55.62 -51.97
CA PRO A 71 26.10 -56.92 -51.41
C PRO A 71 27.24 -57.99 -51.42
N GLY A 72 27.08 -59.11 -50.72
CA GLY A 72 28.02 -60.23 -50.82
C GLY A 72 27.56 -61.48 -50.07
N LYS A 73 27.24 -62.52 -50.84
CA LYS A 73 26.92 -63.87 -50.38
C LYS A 73 28.11 -64.49 -49.64
N ASP A 74 27.85 -65.09 -48.49
CA ASP A 74 28.35 -66.43 -48.12
C ASP A 74 27.57 -66.91 -46.89
N ASP A 75 27.02 -68.12 -47.01
CA ASP A 75 26.28 -68.82 -45.96
C ASP A 75 27.21 -69.11 -44.77
N VAL A 76 27.03 -68.34 -43.71
CA VAL A 76 27.52 -68.69 -42.38
C VAL A 76 26.31 -68.65 -41.45
N VAL A 77 25.83 -69.83 -41.06
CA VAL A 77 24.89 -70.01 -39.95
C VAL A 77 25.59 -69.53 -38.68
N ARG A 78 25.40 -68.25 -38.37
CA ARG A 78 25.71 -67.70 -37.05
C ARG A 78 24.48 -67.94 -36.18
N ASP A 79 24.62 -68.86 -35.24
CA ASP A 79 23.74 -68.96 -34.08
C ASP A 79 23.65 -67.57 -33.44
N THR A 80 22.56 -66.89 -33.76
CA THR A 80 22.26 -65.57 -33.21
C THR A 80 21.69 -65.87 -31.84
N ILE A 81 22.54 -65.85 -30.82
CA ILE A 81 22.09 -65.72 -29.44
C ILE A 81 21.34 -64.40 -29.39
N VAL A 82 20.02 -64.48 -29.46
CA VAL A 82 19.13 -63.34 -29.22
C VAL A 82 19.23 -63.06 -27.73
N ASP A 83 20.26 -62.33 -27.34
CA ASP A 83 20.32 -61.71 -26.03
C ASP A 83 19.09 -60.82 -25.93
N THR A 84 18.11 -61.34 -25.20
CA THR A 84 16.88 -60.63 -24.92
C THR A 84 17.27 -59.53 -23.94
N VAL A 85 17.71 -58.39 -24.48
CA VAL A 85 17.96 -57.20 -23.69
C VAL A 85 16.60 -56.76 -23.17
N TYR A 86 16.30 -57.14 -21.93
CA TYR A 86 15.22 -56.52 -21.18
C TYR A 86 15.57 -55.04 -21.05
N VAL A 87 15.02 -54.22 -21.94
CA VAL A 87 14.95 -52.78 -21.73
C VAL A 87 14.01 -52.60 -20.54
N VAL A 88 14.58 -52.63 -19.35
CA VAL A 88 13.93 -52.17 -18.12
C VAL A 88 13.59 -50.71 -18.39
N MET A 89 12.36 -50.45 -18.83
CA MET A 89 11.85 -49.10 -18.91
C MET A 89 11.91 -48.57 -17.47
N PRO A 90 12.73 -47.53 -17.19
CA PRO A 90 12.80 -46.99 -15.85
C PRO A 90 11.39 -46.58 -15.44
N ASP A 91 10.97 -47.05 -14.25
CA ASP A 91 9.65 -46.79 -13.68
C ASP A 91 9.20 -45.39 -14.04
N THR A 92 8.11 -45.36 -14.81
CA THR A 92 7.31 -44.19 -15.20
C THR A 92 7.81 -42.94 -14.49
N THR A 93 8.63 -42.15 -15.18
CA THR A 93 9.09 -40.84 -14.72
C THR A 93 7.84 -40.10 -14.29
N LYS A 94 7.57 -40.07 -12.96
CA LYS A 94 6.40 -39.40 -12.41
C LYS A 94 6.45 -38.01 -13.01
N LEU A 95 5.53 -37.74 -13.94
CA LEU A 95 5.44 -36.49 -14.64
C LEU A 95 5.46 -35.45 -13.54
N LYS A 96 6.60 -34.75 -13.39
CA LYS A 96 6.76 -33.76 -12.33
C LYS A 96 5.67 -32.76 -12.61
N SER A 97 4.58 -32.86 -11.85
CA SER A 97 3.40 -32.03 -11.98
C SER A 97 3.92 -30.61 -12.06
N LYS A 98 3.80 -30.00 -13.24
CA LYS A 98 4.36 -28.69 -13.54
C LYS A 98 3.85 -27.76 -12.44
N THR A 99 4.75 -27.24 -11.60
CA THR A 99 4.37 -26.43 -10.45
C THR A 99 3.49 -25.30 -10.97
N LYS A 100 2.22 -25.27 -10.56
CA LYS A 100 1.29 -24.24 -11.01
C LYS A 100 1.84 -22.90 -10.53
N ASN A 101 2.21 -22.05 -11.47
CA ASN A 101 2.78 -20.75 -11.16
C ASN A 101 1.63 -19.78 -10.87
N TYR A 102 1.26 -19.69 -9.59
CA TYR A 102 0.23 -18.76 -9.15
C TYR A 102 0.84 -17.36 -9.02
N ASN A 103 0.23 -16.41 -9.74
CA ASN A 103 0.59 -15.01 -9.67
C ASN A 103 -0.67 -14.21 -10.01
N ILE A 104 -1.49 -13.94 -8.99
CA ILE A 104 -2.79 -13.25 -9.11
C ILE A 104 -2.77 -12.10 -8.10
N PRO A 105 -3.03 -10.85 -8.52
CA PRO A 105 -2.98 -9.71 -7.60
C PRO A 105 -4.16 -9.77 -6.63
N LEU A 106 -3.92 -9.39 -5.39
CA LEU A 106 -4.91 -9.35 -4.32
C LEU A 106 -4.89 -7.96 -3.64
N PRO A 107 -6.01 -7.53 -3.03
CA PRO A 107 -6.09 -6.24 -2.33
C PRO A 107 -5.04 -6.09 -1.23
N HIS A 108 -4.84 -4.84 -0.81
CA HIS A 108 -3.86 -4.46 0.20
C HIS A 108 -2.40 -4.65 -0.27
N GLN A 109 -2.13 -4.43 -1.56
CA GLN A 109 -0.80 -4.60 -2.15
C GLN A 109 -0.25 -6.02 -1.96
N THR A 110 -1.09 -7.03 -2.17
CA THR A 110 -0.70 -8.45 -2.04
C THR A 110 -0.89 -9.22 -3.34
N ALA A 111 -0.43 -10.47 -3.36
CA ALA A 111 -0.66 -11.36 -4.49
C ALA A 111 -0.71 -12.81 -4.00
N PHE A 112 -1.56 -13.63 -4.61
CA PHE A 112 -1.59 -15.05 -4.34
C PHE A 112 -0.43 -15.77 -5.06
N LEU A 113 0.47 -16.35 -4.26
CA LEU A 113 1.68 -17.06 -4.74
C LEU A 113 1.55 -18.59 -4.67
N GLY A 114 0.54 -19.11 -3.98
CA GLY A 114 0.42 -20.51 -3.58
C GLY A 114 1.41 -20.91 -2.47
N LYS A 115 2.68 -20.53 -2.58
CA LYS A 115 3.72 -20.71 -1.56
C LYS A 115 4.75 -19.59 -1.61
N GLY A 116 5.29 -19.22 -0.45
CA GLY A 116 6.39 -18.25 -0.34
C GLY A 116 6.03 -17.03 0.50
N LEU A 117 6.83 -15.98 0.36
CA LEU A 117 6.67 -14.73 1.11
C LEU A 117 6.21 -13.63 0.17
N SER A 118 5.22 -12.84 0.57
CA SER A 118 4.76 -11.64 -0.12
C SER A 118 5.02 -10.42 0.76
N VAL A 119 5.59 -9.37 0.17
CA VAL A 119 5.81 -8.07 0.82
C VAL A 119 5.17 -7.00 -0.04
N GLY A 120 4.26 -6.23 0.54
CA GLY A 120 3.56 -5.11 -0.08
C GLY A 120 3.87 -3.81 0.63
N ILE A 121 4.03 -2.73 -0.13
CA ILE A 121 4.13 -1.36 0.41
C ILE A 121 3.24 -0.47 -0.44
N GLY A 122 2.42 0.35 0.21
CA GLY A 122 1.52 1.31 -0.43
C GLY A 122 1.62 2.69 0.21
N ALA A 123 1.35 3.72 -0.58
CA ALA A 123 1.20 5.09 -0.12
C ALA A 123 -0.02 5.71 -0.79
N GLY A 124 -0.65 6.67 -0.12
CA GLY A 124 -1.95 7.15 -0.53
C GLY A 124 -2.43 8.40 0.19
N LEU A 125 -3.65 8.80 -0.15
CA LEU A 125 -4.39 9.89 0.49
C LEU A 125 -5.70 9.34 1.04
N PHE A 126 -6.12 9.87 2.18
CA PHE A 126 -7.35 9.52 2.86
C PHE A 126 -8.16 10.77 3.18
N LYS A 127 -9.40 10.79 2.73
CA LYS A 127 -10.38 11.83 3.01
C LYS A 127 -11.46 11.22 3.90
N ALA A 128 -11.51 11.65 5.15
CA ALA A 128 -12.47 11.13 6.13
C ALA A 128 -13.90 11.56 5.78
N SER A 129 -14.09 12.85 5.54
CA SER A 129 -15.36 13.50 5.25
C SER A 129 -15.11 14.66 4.29
N ASP A 130 -16.17 15.20 3.68
CA ASP A 130 -16.04 16.37 2.79
C ASP A 130 -15.56 17.64 3.50
N ASP A 131 -15.77 17.71 4.81
CA ASP A 131 -15.35 18.84 5.66
C ASP A 131 -13.93 18.68 6.23
N CYS A 132 -13.31 17.49 6.14
CA CYS A 132 -11.96 17.26 6.68
C CYS A 132 -10.86 17.41 5.61
N ASP A 133 -9.66 17.80 6.06
CA ASP A 133 -8.48 17.78 5.20
C ASP A 133 -8.03 16.35 4.85
N CYS A 134 -7.35 16.22 3.72
CA CYS A 134 -6.78 14.95 3.27
C CYS A 134 -5.56 14.57 4.13
N LEU A 135 -5.58 13.36 4.70
CA LEU A 135 -4.44 12.77 5.39
C LEU A 135 -3.59 11.94 4.43
N GLY A 136 -2.28 11.94 4.62
CA GLY A 136 -1.39 10.98 3.99
C GLY A 136 -1.54 9.61 4.65
N VAL A 137 -1.51 8.54 3.85
CA VAL A 137 -1.57 7.17 4.35
C VAL A 137 -0.44 6.33 3.79
N TRP A 138 0.18 5.54 4.65
CA TRP A 138 1.20 4.56 4.32
C TRP A 138 0.74 3.18 4.78
N GLN A 139 0.97 2.16 3.96
CA GLN A 139 0.62 0.78 4.28
C GLN A 139 1.82 -0.12 4.01
N GLY A 140 2.06 -1.06 4.91
CA GLY A 140 3.02 -2.14 4.73
C GLY A 140 2.36 -3.47 5.04
N GLN A 141 2.54 -4.46 4.17
CA GLN A 141 1.98 -5.79 4.33
C GLN A 141 3.05 -6.86 4.16
N LEU A 142 2.99 -7.87 5.02
CA LEU A 142 3.83 -9.04 5.01
C LEU A 142 2.94 -10.28 5.09
N GLU A 143 3.04 -11.17 4.11
CA GLU A 143 2.27 -12.42 4.11
C GLU A 143 3.17 -13.62 3.84
N TYR A 144 2.82 -14.73 4.48
CA TYR A 144 3.44 -16.02 4.25
C TYR A 144 2.38 -17.03 3.80
N HIS A 145 2.56 -17.57 2.60
CA HIS A 145 1.70 -18.59 2.00
C HIS A 145 2.18 -19.96 2.45
N TYR A 146 1.54 -20.50 3.49
CA TYR A 146 1.86 -21.81 4.07
C TYR A 146 1.52 -22.95 3.11
N SER A 147 0.40 -22.80 2.40
CA SER A 147 -0.11 -23.79 1.46
C SER A 147 -0.94 -23.10 0.38
N ASP A 148 -1.29 -23.85 -0.65
CA ASP A 148 -2.12 -23.38 -1.77
C ASP A 148 -3.54 -22.93 -1.33
N PHE A 149 -3.92 -23.13 -0.06
CA PHE A 149 -5.23 -22.77 0.48
C PHE A 149 -5.17 -21.91 1.75
N ILE A 150 -4.02 -21.69 2.37
CA ILE A 150 -3.90 -20.88 3.60
C ILE A 150 -2.70 -19.93 3.53
N THR A 151 -2.97 -18.67 3.86
CA THR A 151 -1.98 -17.60 4.01
C THR A 151 -2.17 -16.93 5.36
N GLY A 152 -1.09 -16.58 6.04
CA GLY A 152 -1.13 -15.73 7.23
C GLY A 152 -0.31 -14.46 7.00
N GLY A 153 -0.77 -13.33 7.52
CA GLY A 153 -0.12 -12.05 7.28
C GLY A 153 -0.27 -11.04 8.41
N LEU A 154 0.56 -10.01 8.32
CA LEU A 154 0.56 -8.80 9.12
C LEU A 154 0.46 -7.60 8.17
N ASP A 155 -0.45 -6.69 8.47
CA ASP A 155 -0.64 -5.42 7.79
C ASP A 155 -0.47 -4.29 8.81
N VAL A 156 0.22 -3.22 8.41
CA VAL A 156 0.42 -2.03 9.22
C VAL A 156 0.08 -0.82 8.38
N ARG A 157 -0.75 0.06 8.92
CA ARG A 157 -1.18 1.29 8.25
C ARG A 157 -0.94 2.49 9.16
N PHE A 158 -0.33 3.52 8.59
CA PHE A 158 -0.07 4.80 9.24
C PHE A 158 -0.86 5.88 8.52
N PHE A 159 -1.56 6.71 9.28
CA PHE A 159 -2.24 7.90 8.81
C PHE A 159 -1.56 9.10 9.45
N GLY A 160 -1.20 10.10 8.66
CA GLY A 160 -0.50 11.28 9.12
C GLY A 160 -0.87 12.51 8.32
N GLY A 161 -1.11 13.61 9.02
CA GLY A 161 -1.40 14.91 8.40
C GLY A 161 -2.12 15.86 9.35
N THR A 162 -2.46 17.02 8.83
CA THR A 162 -3.39 17.95 9.49
C THR A 162 -4.81 17.48 9.19
N LEU A 163 -5.57 17.15 10.23
CA LEU A 163 -6.98 16.78 10.10
C LEU A 163 -7.85 18.03 9.93
N ASP A 164 -7.45 19.10 10.63
CA ASP A 164 -7.99 20.45 10.55
C ASP A 164 -6.84 21.46 10.85
N ARG A 165 -7.11 22.76 10.76
CA ARG A 165 -6.17 23.87 10.97
C ARG A 165 -5.40 23.78 12.28
N ASP A 166 -6.04 23.21 13.31
CA ASP A 166 -5.53 23.20 14.68
C ASP A 166 -5.15 21.81 15.21
N VAL A 167 -5.44 20.73 14.45
CA VAL A 167 -5.20 19.35 14.90
C VAL A 167 -4.35 18.57 13.90
N MET A 168 -3.17 18.15 14.34
CA MET A 168 -2.34 17.17 13.63
C MET A 168 -2.65 15.77 14.17
N LEU A 169 -3.03 14.85 13.29
CA LEU A 169 -3.35 13.48 13.65
C LEU A 169 -2.26 12.53 13.17
N MET A 170 -1.78 11.68 14.08
CA MET A 170 -0.99 10.50 13.74
C MET A 170 -1.69 9.27 14.27
N TYR A 171 -2.17 8.42 13.37
CA TYR A 171 -2.95 7.24 13.71
C TYR A 171 -2.29 6.00 13.11
N GLN A 172 -2.22 4.91 13.89
CA GLN A 172 -1.56 3.67 13.50
C GLN A 172 -2.49 2.49 13.74
N ARG A 173 -2.53 1.60 12.75
CA ARG A 173 -3.36 0.41 12.77
C ARG A 173 -2.55 -0.81 12.37
N TYR A 174 -2.62 -1.84 13.19
CA TYR A 174 -1.97 -3.12 12.99
C TYR A 174 -3.05 -4.17 12.78
N ARG A 175 -2.91 -5.03 11.76
CA ARG A 175 -3.86 -6.10 11.48
C ARG A 175 -3.13 -7.41 11.26
N LEU A 176 -3.53 -8.44 11.99
CA LEU A 176 -3.21 -9.83 11.68
C LEU A 176 -4.33 -10.42 10.85
N ASN A 177 -3.97 -11.13 9.78
CA ASN A 177 -4.93 -11.77 8.89
C ASN A 177 -4.58 -13.24 8.66
N VAL A 178 -5.61 -14.07 8.57
CA VAL A 178 -5.51 -15.47 8.16
C VAL A 178 -6.50 -15.69 7.03
N ARG A 179 -5.97 -15.91 5.83
CA ARG A 179 -6.73 -16.04 4.58
C ARG A 179 -6.82 -17.51 4.17
N VAL A 180 -8.03 -17.93 3.80
CA VAL A 180 -8.31 -19.21 3.17
C VAL A 180 -8.64 -18.96 1.70
N HIS A 181 -7.94 -19.65 0.79
CA HIS A 181 -7.97 -19.40 -0.65
C HIS A 181 -8.68 -20.52 -1.42
N LYS A 182 -9.29 -20.13 -2.54
CA LYS A 182 -9.76 -21.02 -3.60
C LYS A 182 -9.27 -20.49 -4.95
N ALA A 183 -8.09 -20.96 -5.33
CA ALA A 183 -7.39 -20.49 -6.51
C ALA A 183 -7.65 -21.35 -7.76
N PHE A 184 -7.87 -20.66 -8.87
CA PHE A 184 -7.88 -21.17 -10.23
C PHE A 184 -6.70 -20.57 -11.01
N SER A 185 -6.55 -20.88 -12.30
CA SER A 185 -5.40 -20.42 -13.09
C SER A 185 -5.38 -18.90 -13.33
N TRP A 186 -6.54 -18.25 -13.33
CA TRP A 186 -6.71 -16.83 -13.67
C TRP A 186 -7.48 -16.04 -12.62
N VAL A 187 -8.02 -16.69 -11.58
CA VAL A 187 -8.81 -16.08 -10.51
C VAL A 187 -8.48 -16.73 -9.18
N ASP A 188 -8.42 -15.93 -8.11
CA ASP A 188 -8.35 -16.37 -6.73
C ASP A 188 -9.47 -15.73 -5.94
N PHE A 189 -10.13 -16.53 -5.10
CA PHE A 189 -11.10 -16.07 -4.11
C PHE A 189 -10.57 -16.38 -2.74
N TYR A 190 -10.75 -15.46 -1.79
CA TYR A 190 -10.37 -15.71 -0.41
C TYR A 190 -11.41 -15.21 0.58
N ALA A 191 -11.39 -15.84 1.75
CA ALA A 191 -12.04 -15.38 2.96
C ALA A 191 -10.99 -15.30 4.07
N SER A 192 -11.03 -14.25 4.89
CA SER A 192 -10.03 -13.96 5.90
C SER A 192 -10.69 -13.65 7.22
N ALA A 193 -10.13 -14.19 8.30
CA ALA A 193 -10.32 -13.61 9.63
C ALA A 193 -9.32 -12.48 9.84
N LEU A 194 -9.74 -11.41 10.52
CA LEU A 194 -8.95 -10.24 10.84
C LEU A 194 -8.94 -10.03 12.35
N LEU A 195 -7.76 -9.75 12.90
CA LEU A 195 -7.58 -9.23 14.25
C LEU A 195 -6.80 -7.92 14.14
N GLY A 196 -7.43 -6.81 14.49
CA GLY A 196 -6.79 -5.50 14.48
C GLY A 196 -6.44 -5.01 15.89
N LEU A 197 -5.42 -4.18 15.94
CA LEU A 197 -5.10 -3.31 17.06
C LEU A 197 -4.93 -1.90 16.51
N GLU A 198 -5.66 -0.97 17.09
CA GLU A 198 -5.65 0.43 16.71
C GLU A 198 -5.10 1.21 17.90
N THR A 199 -4.02 1.96 17.67
CA THR A 199 -3.40 2.76 18.71
C THR A 199 -3.72 4.22 18.40
N THR A 200 -4.76 4.73 19.06
CA THR A 200 -5.15 6.13 18.91
C THR A 200 -5.33 6.75 20.29
N ASP A 201 -4.25 7.25 20.89
CA ASP A 201 -4.40 8.02 22.12
C ASP A 201 -4.79 9.47 21.81
N LEU A 202 -6.02 9.65 21.33
CA LEU A 202 -6.64 10.97 21.19
C LEU A 202 -7.05 11.54 22.56
N SER A 203 -7.14 10.70 23.59
CA SER A 203 -7.65 11.09 24.90
C SER A 203 -6.61 11.88 25.72
N GLU A 204 -5.34 11.49 25.66
CA GLU A 204 -4.24 12.27 26.23
C GLU A 204 -4.03 13.58 25.46
N PHE A 205 -4.10 13.54 24.12
CA PHE A 205 -3.98 14.74 23.28
C PHE A 205 -5.10 15.75 23.60
N ARG A 206 -6.33 15.27 23.81
CA ARG A 206 -7.48 16.10 24.21
C ARG A 206 -7.26 16.79 25.55
N LYS A 207 -6.73 16.08 26.55
CA LYS A 207 -6.42 16.67 27.87
C LYS A 207 -5.34 17.72 27.76
N GLU A 208 -4.28 17.46 26.99
CA GLU A 208 -3.17 18.41 26.85
C GLU A 208 -3.58 19.69 26.10
N ILE A 209 -4.45 19.58 25.08
CA ILE A 209 -5.00 20.76 24.39
C ILE A 209 -5.97 21.52 25.30
N TYR A 210 -6.94 20.85 25.93
CA TYR A 210 -7.92 21.53 26.80
C TYR A 210 -7.23 22.20 28.00
N ASP A 211 -6.30 21.52 28.66
CA ASP A 211 -5.56 22.07 29.80
C ASP A 211 -4.60 23.19 29.37
N GLY A 212 -4.05 23.11 28.15
CA GLY A 212 -3.17 24.14 27.57
C GLY A 212 -3.90 25.41 27.10
N VAL A 213 -5.13 25.27 26.60
CA VAL A 213 -5.97 26.39 26.13
C VAL A 213 -6.66 27.07 27.31
N HIS A 214 -7.25 26.33 28.26
CA HIS A 214 -7.88 26.94 29.45
C HIS A 214 -6.86 27.62 30.36
N LYS A 215 -5.64 27.08 30.53
CA LYS A 215 -4.57 27.80 31.25
C LYS A 215 -4.21 29.14 30.63
N LYS A 216 -4.35 29.32 29.30
CA LYS A 216 -4.04 30.60 28.66
C LYS A 216 -5.18 31.61 28.79
N HIS A 217 -6.43 31.16 28.80
CA HIS A 217 -7.58 32.04 29.01
C HIS A 217 -7.69 32.49 30.48
N ASP A 218 -7.49 31.58 31.43
CA ASP A 218 -7.59 31.92 32.86
C ASP A 218 -6.45 32.84 33.33
N VAL A 219 -5.28 32.78 32.69
CA VAL A 219 -4.13 33.67 32.99
C VAL A 219 -4.24 35.03 32.28
N ALA A 220 -4.98 35.12 31.17
CA ALA A 220 -5.21 36.37 30.47
C ALA A 220 -6.31 37.23 31.12
N ASP A 221 -7.35 36.61 31.69
CA ASP A 221 -8.45 37.34 32.35
C ASP A 221 -8.21 37.61 33.85
N SER A 222 -7.34 36.84 34.53
CA SER A 222 -6.99 37.10 35.94
C SER A 222 -6.07 38.32 36.15
N ASN A 223 -5.54 38.93 35.08
CA ASN A 223 -4.75 40.17 35.15
C ASN A 223 -5.55 41.46 34.88
N LYS A 224 -6.88 41.39 34.81
CA LYS A 224 -7.78 42.55 34.66
C LYS A 224 -8.92 42.56 35.70
N VAL A 225 -8.60 42.36 36.97
CA VAL A 225 -9.50 42.75 38.08
C VAL A 225 -8.74 43.66 39.04
N ALA A 226 -8.57 44.91 38.63
CA ALA A 226 -8.46 46.07 39.52
C ALA A 226 -8.74 47.34 38.70
N LYS A 227 -9.84 48.04 39.05
CA LYS A 227 -10.43 49.27 38.47
C LYS A 227 -11.56 49.02 37.46
N ASN A 228 -12.75 49.58 37.59
CA ASN A 228 -13.38 50.48 38.57
C ASN A 228 -14.89 50.29 38.41
N ASP A 229 -15.63 50.49 39.48
CA ASP A 229 -17.05 50.80 39.46
C ASP A 229 -17.31 52.02 38.57
N ASP A 230 -18.27 51.94 37.65
CA ASP A 230 -19.33 52.95 37.46
C ASP A 230 -20.27 52.53 36.32
N ALA A 231 -21.54 52.80 36.56
CA ALA A 231 -22.69 52.47 35.75
C ALA A 231 -22.65 53.06 34.33
N ASP A 232 -23.12 52.30 33.34
CA ASP A 232 -24.24 52.78 32.52
C ASP A 232 -24.93 51.62 31.80
N SER A 233 -26.25 51.75 31.67
CA SER A 233 -27.15 50.82 31.01
C SER A 233 -27.11 51.00 29.49
N SER A 234 -27.01 49.90 28.75
CA SER A 234 -27.64 49.80 27.43
C SER A 234 -27.83 48.33 27.06
N ASP A 235 -29.10 47.95 27.17
CA ASP A 235 -29.83 46.92 26.47
C ASP A 235 -29.40 46.83 24.99
N ASP A 236 -28.92 45.66 24.56
CA ASP A 236 -28.91 45.23 23.15
C ASP A 236 -28.72 43.70 23.13
N THR A 237 -29.86 43.01 23.16
CA THR A 237 -30.02 41.58 22.90
C THR A 237 -29.56 41.25 21.48
N SER A 238 -28.38 40.64 21.34
CA SER A 238 -27.97 39.91 20.13
C SER A 238 -28.16 38.41 20.35
N GLU A 239 -29.42 37.96 20.30
CA GLU A 239 -29.80 36.56 20.13
C GLU A 239 -29.78 36.23 18.62
N ASP A 240 -28.63 35.93 18.02
CA ASP A 240 -28.60 35.41 16.63
C ASP A 240 -27.28 34.70 16.23
N SER A 241 -26.44 34.28 17.18
CA SER A 241 -25.10 33.71 16.89
C SER A 241 -24.78 32.36 17.53
N ASP A 242 -25.75 31.68 18.12
CA ASP A 242 -25.50 30.38 18.77
C ASP A 242 -25.65 29.19 17.79
N ASP A 243 -26.43 29.33 16.73
CA ASP A 243 -26.70 28.26 15.76
C ASP A 243 -25.51 27.91 14.85
N ASP A 244 -24.57 28.85 14.64
CA ASP A 244 -23.39 28.60 13.81
C ASP A 244 -22.21 28.03 14.62
N PHE A 245 -22.11 28.35 15.91
CA PHE A 245 -21.08 27.78 16.78
C PHE A 245 -21.33 26.28 17.05
N ASP A 246 -22.58 25.87 17.24
CA ASP A 246 -22.91 24.45 17.43
C ASP A 246 -22.67 23.64 16.15
N LYS A 247 -22.92 24.20 14.96
CA LYS A 247 -22.63 23.52 13.68
C LYS A 247 -21.14 23.35 13.42
N ILE A 248 -20.31 24.34 13.75
CA ILE A 248 -18.85 24.24 13.59
C ILE A 248 -18.31 23.15 14.53
N ARG A 249 -18.78 23.14 15.78
CA ARG A 249 -18.37 22.17 16.79
C ARG A 249 -18.84 20.74 16.49
N ASP A 250 -20.03 20.58 15.88
CA ASP A 250 -20.52 19.29 15.40
C ASP A 250 -19.74 18.76 14.20
N LYS A 251 -19.25 19.65 13.32
CA LYS A 251 -18.39 19.28 12.17
C LYS A 251 -17.00 18.83 12.62
N GLU A 252 -16.33 19.60 13.47
CA GLU A 252 -15.02 19.23 14.04
C GLU A 252 -15.09 17.88 14.78
N ASN A 253 -16.18 17.64 15.50
CA ASN A 253 -16.42 16.36 16.18
C ASN A 253 -16.55 15.16 15.22
N ASN A 254 -16.95 15.34 13.96
CA ASN A 254 -17.16 14.22 13.04
C ASN A 254 -15.85 13.72 12.42
N CYS A 255 -14.90 14.63 12.13
CA CYS A 255 -13.56 14.27 11.65
C CYS A 255 -12.84 13.39 12.68
N GLU A 256 -12.84 13.79 13.95
CA GLU A 256 -12.17 13.04 15.03
C GLU A 256 -12.81 11.66 15.28
N LYS A 257 -14.15 11.58 15.24
CA LYS A 257 -14.90 10.33 15.48
C LYS A 257 -14.55 9.22 14.48
N MET A 258 -14.06 9.56 13.28
CA MET A 258 -13.63 8.56 12.30
C MET A 258 -12.27 7.92 12.63
N PHE A 259 -11.44 8.54 13.47
CA PHE A 259 -10.09 8.04 13.80
C PHE A 259 -9.96 7.49 15.21
N ALA A 260 -10.87 7.85 16.13
CA ALA A 260 -10.83 7.38 17.52
C ALA A 260 -11.33 5.94 17.69
N LEU A 261 -10.89 5.02 16.84
CA LEU A 261 -10.99 3.61 17.16
C LEU A 261 -9.76 3.27 18.02
N ASP A 262 -10.01 3.01 19.28
CA ASP A 262 -8.97 2.62 20.22
C ASP A 262 -9.22 1.17 20.64
N GLY A 263 -8.14 0.41 20.73
CA GLY A 263 -8.16 -0.98 21.17
C GLY A 263 -8.26 -2.01 20.06
N PHE A 264 -8.85 -3.15 20.40
CA PHE A 264 -8.86 -4.33 19.54
C PHE A 264 -10.04 -4.32 18.58
N THR A 265 -9.82 -4.83 17.37
CA THR A 265 -10.87 -5.15 16.41
C THR A 265 -10.84 -6.63 16.05
N LEU A 266 -12.00 -7.18 15.76
CA LEU A 266 -12.16 -8.50 15.17
C LEU A 266 -13.05 -8.39 13.95
N GLY A 267 -12.69 -9.04 12.87
CA GLY A 267 -13.42 -8.91 11.63
C GLY A 267 -13.25 -10.07 10.68
N PHE A 268 -13.95 -9.94 9.56
CA PHE A 268 -13.83 -10.83 8.43
C PHE A 268 -13.71 -10.03 7.14
N GLU A 269 -12.99 -10.59 6.18
CA GLU A 269 -12.77 -10.00 4.87
C GLU A 269 -12.97 -11.07 3.81
N VAL A 270 -13.65 -10.72 2.74
CA VAL A 270 -13.77 -11.56 1.55
C VAL A 270 -13.24 -10.79 0.37
N GLY A 271 -12.50 -11.45 -0.50
CA GLY A 271 -11.94 -10.78 -1.65
C GLY A 271 -11.69 -11.70 -2.81
N MET A 272 -11.38 -11.07 -3.94
CA MET A 272 -11.04 -11.75 -5.16
C MET A 272 -9.94 -11.01 -5.91
N GLY A 273 -9.14 -11.78 -6.63
CA GLY A 273 -8.15 -11.30 -7.58
C GLY A 273 -8.36 -11.99 -8.91
N VAL A 274 -8.24 -11.25 -10.01
CA VAL A 274 -8.45 -11.75 -11.37
C VAL A 274 -7.32 -11.25 -12.26
N LYS A 275 -6.70 -12.17 -13.02
CA LYS A 275 -5.68 -11.87 -14.01
C LYS A 275 -6.18 -12.26 -15.41
N PRO A 276 -7.06 -11.45 -16.03
CA PRO A 276 -7.58 -11.75 -17.37
C PRO A 276 -6.51 -11.57 -18.45
N PHE A 277 -5.51 -10.72 -18.21
CA PHE A 277 -4.43 -10.44 -19.15
C PHE A 277 -3.07 -10.70 -18.52
N ARG A 278 -2.05 -10.90 -19.36
CA ARG A 278 -0.67 -11.13 -18.91
C ARG A 278 -0.13 -9.96 -18.06
N TYR A 279 -0.47 -8.73 -18.46
CA TYR A 279 0.07 -7.50 -17.87
C TYR A 279 -0.87 -6.82 -16.87
N LEU A 280 -2.15 -7.18 -16.83
CA LEU A 280 -3.18 -6.47 -16.08
C LEU A 280 -4.01 -7.45 -15.25
N GLY A 281 -4.24 -7.09 -14.00
CA GLY A 281 -5.18 -7.75 -13.11
C GLY A 281 -6.13 -6.75 -12.44
N PHE A 282 -7.23 -7.29 -11.97
CA PHE A 282 -8.26 -6.61 -11.19
C PHE A 282 -8.35 -7.27 -9.84
N MET A 283 -8.71 -6.51 -8.82
CA MET A 283 -8.86 -7.05 -7.48
C MET A 283 -9.92 -6.26 -6.71
N GLY A 284 -10.50 -6.91 -5.72
CA GLY A 284 -11.58 -6.35 -4.92
C GLY A 284 -11.66 -7.07 -3.59
N ASN A 285 -11.93 -6.34 -2.51
CA ASN A 285 -12.43 -6.94 -1.27
C ASN A 285 -13.59 -6.16 -0.66
N ALA A 286 -14.28 -6.85 0.25
CA ALA A 286 -15.20 -6.29 1.20
C ALA A 286 -14.82 -6.81 2.58
N SER A 287 -14.75 -5.94 3.57
CA SER A 287 -14.49 -6.33 4.96
C SER A 287 -15.48 -5.72 5.92
N TYR A 288 -15.67 -6.42 7.03
CA TYR A 288 -16.42 -5.96 8.18
C TYR A 288 -15.57 -6.19 9.43
N GLU A 289 -15.39 -5.14 10.22
CA GLU A 289 -14.62 -5.17 11.46
C GLU A 289 -15.45 -4.60 12.60
N PHE A 290 -15.47 -5.30 13.72
CA PHE A 290 -16.09 -4.89 14.97
C PHE A 290 -14.98 -4.49 15.95
N ASN A 291 -15.00 -3.24 16.40
CA ASN A 291 -14.14 -2.76 17.47
C ASN A 291 -14.83 -2.99 18.83
N PHE A 292 -14.05 -3.37 19.85
CA PHE A 292 -14.55 -3.63 21.22
C PHE A 292 -15.14 -2.38 21.89
N SER A 293 -14.89 -1.19 21.35
CA SER A 293 -15.57 0.07 21.67
C SER A 293 -16.97 0.20 21.05
N TRP A 294 -17.57 -0.90 20.57
CA TRP A 294 -18.88 -0.97 19.90
C TRP A 294 -19.00 -0.26 18.53
N ALA A 295 -17.88 0.17 17.96
CA ALA A 295 -17.85 0.70 16.61
C ALA A 295 -17.78 -0.43 15.58
N GLN A 296 -18.47 -0.25 14.46
CA GLN A 296 -18.45 -1.21 13.36
C GLN A 296 -17.93 -0.50 12.10
N LEU A 297 -17.04 -1.15 11.38
CA LEU A 297 -16.43 -0.63 10.15
C LEU A 297 -16.74 -1.57 9.00
N VAL A 298 -17.35 -1.04 7.95
CA VAL A 298 -17.48 -1.72 6.66
C VAL A 298 -16.52 -1.08 5.68
N SER A 299 -15.78 -1.88 4.94
CA SER A 299 -14.92 -1.37 3.87
C SER A 299 -15.05 -2.14 2.56
N PHE A 300 -14.83 -1.44 1.46
CA PHE A 300 -14.78 -1.99 0.11
C PHE A 300 -13.54 -1.45 -0.61
N SER A 301 -12.71 -2.32 -1.19
CA SER A 301 -11.50 -1.89 -1.92
C SER A 301 -11.43 -2.49 -3.32
N PRO A 302 -12.03 -1.87 -4.36
CA PRO A 302 -11.70 -2.18 -5.74
C PRO A 302 -10.30 -1.66 -6.13
N GLY A 303 -9.64 -2.38 -7.04
CA GLY A 303 -8.34 -1.98 -7.56
C GLY A 303 -7.95 -2.65 -8.87
N ILE A 304 -6.92 -2.09 -9.48
CA ILE A 304 -6.24 -2.61 -10.67
C ILE A 304 -4.76 -2.82 -10.36
N ALA A 305 -4.13 -3.77 -11.03
CA ALA A 305 -2.72 -4.07 -10.84
C ALA A 305 -2.02 -4.37 -12.17
N LEU A 306 -0.80 -3.84 -12.33
CA LEU A 306 0.08 -4.07 -13.46
C LEU A 306 1.18 -5.06 -13.10
N ASN A 307 1.31 -6.12 -13.90
CA ASN A 307 2.26 -7.20 -13.68
C ASN A 307 3.66 -6.78 -14.11
N LEU A 308 4.46 -6.30 -13.18
CA LEU A 308 5.84 -5.91 -13.44
C LEU A 308 6.74 -7.09 -13.79
N GLN A 309 6.40 -8.31 -13.35
CA GLN A 309 7.17 -9.51 -13.65
C GLN A 309 7.34 -9.72 -15.17
N GLU A 310 6.33 -9.31 -15.94
CA GLU A 310 6.27 -9.50 -17.40
C GLU A 310 6.95 -8.38 -18.18
N ILE A 311 7.04 -7.20 -17.60
CA ILE A 311 7.62 -6.00 -18.23
C ILE A 311 9.09 -5.87 -17.85
N TRP A 312 9.46 -6.27 -16.64
CA TRP A 312 10.80 -6.12 -16.09
C TRP A 312 11.52 -7.47 -16.02
N PRO A 313 12.47 -7.77 -16.94
CA PRO A 313 13.09 -9.09 -17.04
C PRO A 313 13.84 -9.53 -15.78
N TRP A 314 14.34 -8.57 -15.00
CA TRP A 314 14.98 -8.88 -13.72
C TRP A 314 13.97 -9.42 -12.72
N ALA A 315 12.79 -8.81 -12.60
CA ALA A 315 11.72 -9.30 -11.72
C ALA A 315 11.25 -10.69 -12.16
N GLY A 316 11.05 -10.92 -13.46
CA GLY A 316 10.69 -12.24 -14.01
C GLY A 316 11.69 -13.36 -13.72
N LYS A 317 12.98 -13.02 -13.55
CA LYS A 317 14.03 -14.01 -13.24
C LYS A 317 14.23 -14.24 -11.74
N ASN A 318 13.97 -13.24 -10.91
CA ASN A 318 14.37 -13.26 -9.50
C ASN A 318 13.19 -13.31 -8.52
N LEU A 319 11.97 -12.99 -8.96
CA LEU A 319 10.79 -12.90 -8.11
C LEU A 319 9.68 -13.79 -8.65
N ARG A 320 8.90 -14.38 -7.73
CA ARG A 320 7.72 -15.18 -8.07
C ARG A 320 6.56 -14.31 -8.55
N SER A 321 6.48 -13.09 -8.02
CA SER A 321 5.43 -12.13 -8.35
C SER A 321 5.94 -10.71 -8.15
N THR A 322 5.47 -9.78 -8.98
CA THR A 322 5.68 -8.36 -8.77
C THR A 322 4.54 -7.58 -9.41
N TRP A 323 3.83 -6.79 -8.61
CA TRP A 323 2.72 -5.96 -9.08
C TRP A 323 2.91 -4.51 -8.65
N ILE A 324 2.52 -3.58 -9.52
CA ILE A 324 2.16 -2.22 -9.10
C ILE A 324 0.64 -2.15 -9.10
N SER A 325 0.05 -1.68 -8.01
CA SER A 325 -1.40 -1.60 -7.86
C SER A 325 -1.89 -0.19 -7.58
N PHE A 326 -3.10 0.08 -8.04
CA PHE A 326 -3.91 1.22 -7.66
C PHE A 326 -5.19 0.71 -7.01
N GLU A 327 -5.48 1.16 -5.79
CA GLU A 327 -6.63 0.73 -4.99
C GLU A 327 -7.40 1.93 -4.48
N VAL A 328 -8.72 1.86 -4.50
CA VAL A 328 -9.60 2.86 -3.90
C VAL A 328 -10.38 2.18 -2.79
N VAL A 329 -10.25 2.66 -1.56
CA VAL A 329 -10.93 2.10 -0.38
C VAL A 329 -12.07 3.01 0.02
N PHE A 330 -13.28 2.47 0.08
CA PHE A 330 -14.46 3.11 0.65
C PHE A 330 -14.67 2.55 2.05
N GLN A 331 -14.83 3.41 3.05
CA GLN A 331 -15.01 3.00 4.43
C GLN A 331 -16.22 3.70 5.06
N ARG A 332 -16.98 2.97 5.87
CA ARG A 332 -18.09 3.53 6.63
C ARG A 332 -18.11 2.99 8.05
N TYR A 333 -18.24 3.92 9.00
CA TYR A 333 -18.41 3.63 10.41
C TYR A 333 -19.90 3.63 10.78
N PHE A 334 -20.33 2.66 11.58
CA PHE A 334 -21.65 2.62 12.20
C PHE A 334 -21.52 2.85 13.71
N ASN A 335 -22.64 3.24 14.35
CA ASN A 335 -22.73 3.53 15.79
C ASN A 335 -21.91 4.74 16.30
N ARG A 336 -21.50 5.66 15.42
CA ARG A 336 -20.79 6.90 15.81
C ARG A 336 -21.46 8.20 15.35
N ASN A 337 -22.72 8.12 14.90
CA ASN A 337 -23.46 9.24 14.29
C ASN A 337 -22.82 9.84 13.03
N VAL A 338 -21.82 9.16 12.44
CA VAL A 338 -21.20 9.58 11.19
C VAL A 338 -21.93 8.90 10.03
N LYS A 339 -22.57 9.70 9.18
CA LYS A 339 -23.35 9.19 8.03
C LYS A 339 -22.52 9.04 6.75
N GLU A 340 -21.35 9.65 6.72
CA GLU A 340 -20.52 9.81 5.54
C GLU A 340 -19.63 8.60 5.25
N TRP A 341 -19.19 8.50 4.00
CA TRP A 341 -18.22 7.52 3.55
C TRP A 341 -16.84 8.17 3.48
N ALA A 342 -15.87 7.56 4.15
CA ALA A 342 -14.48 7.91 3.96
C ALA A 342 -13.93 7.26 2.69
N LEU A 343 -13.03 7.97 2.02
CA LEU A 343 -12.40 7.54 0.78
C LEU A 343 -10.88 7.53 0.94
N ALA A 344 -10.23 6.44 0.53
CA ALA A 344 -8.78 6.36 0.43
C ALA A 344 -8.37 5.98 -0.99
N GLY A 345 -7.29 6.57 -1.49
CA GLY A 345 -6.65 6.15 -2.73
C GLY A 345 -5.21 5.73 -2.47
N PHE A 346 -4.82 4.54 -2.93
CA PHE A 346 -3.49 3.97 -2.75
C PHE A 346 -2.82 3.66 -4.08
N VAL A 347 -1.51 3.95 -4.15
CA VAL A 347 -0.59 3.36 -5.12
C VAL A 347 0.38 2.50 -4.33
N GLY A 348 0.61 1.27 -4.79
CA GLY A 348 1.51 0.37 -4.11
C GLY A 348 2.28 -0.56 -5.01
N ILE A 349 3.27 -1.19 -4.41
CA ILE A 349 4.11 -2.20 -5.05
C ILE A 349 4.17 -3.44 -4.17
N GLN A 350 4.12 -4.59 -4.81
CA GLN A 350 4.16 -5.90 -4.17
C GLN A 350 5.29 -6.73 -4.76
N PHE A 351 5.96 -7.50 -3.90
CA PHE A 351 7.02 -8.43 -4.26
C PHE A 351 6.75 -9.81 -3.65
N GLY A 352 6.74 -10.84 -4.49
CA GLY A 352 6.65 -12.25 -4.08
C GLY A 352 7.98 -12.98 -4.25
N ILE A 353 8.41 -13.68 -3.20
CA ILE A 353 9.72 -14.36 -3.09
C ILE A 353 9.52 -15.88 -2.93
#